data_AF-A0A3D3KJK3-F1
#
_entry.id   AF-A0A3D3KJK3-F1
#
_cell.length_a   1.000
_cell.length_b   1.000
_cell.length_c   1.000
_cell.angle_alpha   90.00
_cell.angle_beta   90.00
_cell.angle_gamma   90.00
#
_symmetry.space_group_name_H-M   'P 1'
#
loop_
_entity.id
_entity.type
_entity.pdbx_description
1 polymer ?
#
loop_
_entity_poly.entity_id
_entity_poly.type
_entity_poly.pdbx_seq_one_letter_code
_entity_poly.pdbx_strand_id
1 'polypeptide(L)'
;MHDNHIDDDNIKTLRARIIEEIPPLGTAQNLDKWWLLGTSGCHLCELADQLITQFQAVQPIAYEHVDIADLDESLMMTFATTIPVILTPTKRLDYPFSVMDLQQLLTPQS
;
A
#
# COMPACT_ATOMS: atom_id res chain seq x y z
N MET A 1 7.42 -24.07 8.05
CA MET A 1 7.85 -22.77 8.59
C MET A 1 8.28 -21.98 7.37
N HIS A 2 7.44 -21.10 6.85
CA HIS A 2 7.78 -20.29 5.68
C HIS A 2 8.44 -19.00 6.19
N ASP A 3 9.60 -18.68 5.64
CA ASP A 3 10.44 -17.52 5.97
C ASP A 3 9.70 -16.19 5.75
N ASN A 4 9.07 -15.67 6.80
CA ASN A 4 8.47 -14.32 6.83
C ASN A 4 9.49 -13.20 6.59
N HIS A 5 10.79 -13.48 6.72
CA HIS A 5 11.86 -12.49 6.56
C HIS A 5 12.05 -12.05 5.10
N ILE A 6 11.83 -12.96 4.14
CA ILE A 6 12.02 -12.68 2.71
C ILE A 6 10.95 -11.70 2.21
N ASP A 7 9.72 -11.80 2.73
CA ASP A 7 8.63 -10.91 2.31
C ASP A 7 8.83 -9.49 2.86
N ASP A 8 9.20 -9.35 4.13
CA ASP A 8 9.45 -8.06 4.78
C ASP A 8 10.63 -7.29 4.13
N ASP A 9 11.72 -7.98 3.79
CA ASP A 9 12.85 -7.37 3.07
C ASP A 9 12.46 -6.90 1.65
N ASN A 10 11.58 -7.65 0.97
CA ASN A 10 11.04 -7.25 -0.32
C ASN A 10 10.14 -6.00 -0.19
N ILE A 11 9.29 -5.94 0.85
CA ILE A 11 8.42 -4.78 1.12
C ILE A 11 9.25 -3.54 1.45
N LYS A 12 10.26 -3.65 2.32
CA LYS A 12 11.16 -2.54 2.65
C LYS A 12 11.88 -2.01 1.42
N THR A 13 12.40 -2.91 0.58
CA THR A 13 13.07 -2.55 -0.67
C THR A 13 12.12 -1.84 -1.63
N LEU A 14 10.89 -2.36 -1.79
CA LEU A 14 9.86 -1.73 -2.61
C LEU A 14 9.49 -0.33 -2.11
N ARG A 15 9.30 -0.17 -0.79
CA ARG A 15 9.00 1.12 -0.19
C ARG A 15 10.13 2.12 -0.36
N ALA A 16 11.38 1.69 -0.22
CA ALA A 16 12.55 2.54 -0.45
C ALA A 16 12.58 3.07 -1.89
N ARG A 17 12.34 2.22 -2.89
CA ARG A 17 12.25 2.65 -4.30
C ARG A 17 11.15 3.66 -4.55
N ILE A 18 9.96 3.46 -3.97
CA ILE A 18 8.86 4.43 -4.09
C ILE A 18 9.23 5.77 -3.44
N ILE A 19 9.95 5.76 -2.31
CA ILE A 19 10.41 6.97 -1.62
C ILE A 19 11.46 7.72 -2.44
N GLU A 20 12.33 7.03 -3.17
CA GLU A 20 13.30 7.67 -4.06
C GLU A 20 12.61 8.52 -5.14
N GLU A 21 11.51 8.02 -5.71
CA GLU A 21 10.70 8.74 -6.71
C GLU A 21 9.78 9.79 -6.07
N ILE A 22 9.28 9.53 -4.86
CA ILE A 22 8.36 10.41 -4.13
C ILE A 22 8.93 10.70 -2.71
N PRO A 23 9.95 11.57 -2.59
CA PRO A 23 10.67 11.82 -1.33
C PRO A 23 9.81 12.18 -0.10
N PRO A 24 8.68 12.92 -0.22
CA PRO A 24 7.82 13.21 0.92
C PRO A 24 7.27 11.98 1.65
N LEU A 25 7.18 10.82 0.99
CA LEU A 25 6.74 9.56 1.61
C LEU A 25 7.77 9.01 2.61
N GLY A 26 9.04 9.40 2.50
CA GLY A 26 10.12 8.98 3.40
C GLY A 26 10.24 9.81 4.68
N THR A 27 9.35 10.78 4.91
CA THR A 27 9.37 11.60 6.11
C THR A 27 8.93 10.79 7.34
N ALA A 28 9.41 11.14 8.53
CA ALA A 28 9.06 10.45 9.78
C ALA A 28 7.54 10.36 10.04
N GLN A 29 6.76 11.30 9.50
CA GLN A 29 5.29 11.29 9.59
C GLN A 29 4.63 10.26 8.66
N ASN A 30 5.30 9.86 7.57
CA ASN A 30 4.74 9.02 6.51
C ASN A 30 5.30 7.59 6.49
N LEU A 31 6.42 7.33 7.18
CA LEU A 31 7.07 6.02 7.19
C LEU A 31 6.18 4.89 7.70
N ASP A 32 5.36 5.17 8.73
CA ASP A 32 4.44 4.20 9.32
C ASP A 32 3.06 4.17 8.65
N LYS A 33 2.79 5.09 7.72
CA LYS A 33 1.51 5.15 7.02
C LYS A 33 1.37 4.03 6.01
N TRP A 34 0.11 3.62 5.81
CA TRP A 34 -0.28 2.78 4.70
C TRP A 34 -0.32 3.62 3.42
N TRP A 35 0.01 3.02 2.28
CA TRP A 35 -0.09 3.68 0.98
C TRP A 35 -1.14 2.96 0.14
N LEU A 36 -2.11 3.71 -0.37
CA LEU A 36 -3.03 3.23 -1.39
C LEU A 36 -2.44 3.63 -2.75
N LEU A 37 -1.79 2.67 -3.41
CA LEU A 37 -1.25 2.84 -4.74
C LEU A 37 -2.36 2.65 -5.76
N GLY A 38 -2.53 3.66 -6.62
CA GLY A 38 -3.58 3.68 -7.63
C GLY A 38 -3.28 4.71 -8.69
N THR A 39 -4.28 5.06 -9.49
CA THR A 39 -4.18 6.20 -10.40
C THR A 39 -5.50 6.97 -10.44
N SER A 40 -5.39 8.27 -10.72
CA SER A 40 -6.54 9.16 -10.83
C SER A 40 -7.53 8.68 -11.92
N GLY A 41 -8.84 8.73 -11.62
CA GLY A 41 -9.90 8.31 -12.55
C GLY A 41 -10.09 6.79 -12.68
N CYS A 42 -9.45 5.99 -11.83
CA CYS A 42 -9.65 4.54 -11.77
C CYS A 42 -10.79 4.18 -10.83
N HIS A 43 -11.87 3.58 -11.37
CA HIS A 43 -13.04 3.18 -10.58
C HIS A 43 -12.70 2.19 -9.45
N LEU A 44 -11.80 1.25 -9.68
CA LEU A 44 -11.39 0.30 -8.64
C LEU A 44 -10.66 1.00 -7.49
N CYS A 45 -9.91 2.07 -7.76
CA CYS A 45 -9.23 2.85 -6.73
C CYS A 45 -10.24 3.62 -5.87
N GLU A 46 -11.33 4.12 -6.45
CA GLU A 46 -12.42 4.75 -5.69
C GLU A 46 -13.10 3.73 -4.75
N LEU A 47 -13.30 2.49 -5.21
CA LEU A 47 -13.86 1.43 -4.36
C LEU A 47 -12.91 1.05 -3.22
N ALA A 48 -11.60 0.98 -3.48
CA ALA A 48 -10.60 0.76 -2.45
C ALA A 48 -10.58 1.87 -1.40
N ASP A 49 -10.67 3.13 -1.83
CA ASP A 49 -10.74 4.28 -0.93
C ASP A 49 -11.99 4.24 -0.02
N GLN A 50 -13.14 3.84 -0.58
CA GLN A 50 -14.35 3.60 0.21
C GLN A 50 -14.18 2.47 1.23
N LEU A 51 -13.48 1.40 0.89
CA LEU A 51 -13.19 0.31 1.82
C LEU A 51 -12.28 0.77 2.97
N ILE A 52 -11.24 1.54 2.67
CA ILE A 52 -10.35 2.15 3.68
C ILE A 52 -11.13 3.09 4.58
N THR A 53 -11.98 3.97 4.02
CA THR A 53 -12.81 4.91 4.78
C THR A 53 -13.76 4.18 5.74
N GLN A 54 -14.39 3.09 5.28
CA GLN A 54 -15.24 2.25 6.14
C GLN A 54 -14.43 1.59 7.26
N PHE A 55 -13.22 1.12 6.94
CA PHE A 55 -12.33 0.53 7.92
C PHE A 55 -11.84 1.56 8.95
N GLN A 56 -11.58 2.81 8.53
CA GLN A 56 -11.20 3.92 9.40
C GLN A 56 -12.25 4.26 10.46
N ALA A 57 -13.53 3.95 10.21
CA ALA A 57 -14.59 4.14 11.19
C ALA A 57 -14.43 3.27 12.45
N VAL A 58 -13.67 2.17 12.36
CA VAL A 58 -13.45 1.21 13.46
C VAL A 58 -11.97 1.01 13.82
N GLN A 59 -11.05 1.35 12.92
CA GLN A 59 -9.60 1.24 13.13
C GLN A 59 -8.89 2.53 12.68
N PRO A 60 -8.28 3.31 13.59
CA PRO A 60 -7.66 4.58 13.24
C PRO A 60 -6.33 4.35 12.51
N ILE A 61 -6.39 4.01 11.24
CA ILE A 61 -5.23 3.91 10.35
C ILE A 61 -4.96 5.25 9.68
N ALA A 62 -3.69 5.60 9.55
CA ALA A 62 -3.24 6.72 8.72
C ALA A 62 -2.79 6.16 7.37
N TYR A 63 -3.27 6.75 6.28
CA TYR A 63 -2.89 6.35 4.93
C TYR A 63 -2.66 7.58 4.03
N GLU A 64 -1.93 7.35 2.94
CA GLU A 64 -1.70 8.32 1.86
C GLU A 64 -2.05 7.70 0.51
N HIS A 65 -2.50 8.52 -0.42
CA HIS A 65 -2.62 8.12 -1.83
C HIS A 65 -1.26 8.27 -2.51
N VAL A 66 -0.93 7.29 -3.35
CA VAL A 66 0.25 7.33 -4.20
C VAL A 66 -0.21 7.09 -5.63
N ASP A 67 -0.12 8.11 -6.48
CA ASP A 67 -0.42 7.95 -7.91
C ASP A 67 0.76 7.24 -8.57
N ILE A 68 0.53 6.03 -9.08
CA ILE A 68 1.59 5.24 -9.73
C ILE A 68 2.07 5.88 -11.03
N ALA A 69 1.31 6.84 -11.60
CA ALA A 69 1.73 7.60 -12.77
C ALA A 69 2.88 8.58 -12.48
N ASP A 70 3.12 8.92 -11.21
CA ASP A 70 4.25 9.75 -10.79
C ASP A 70 5.56 8.95 -10.60
N LEU A 71 5.50 7.61 -10.77
CA LEU A 71 6.65 6.72 -10.63
C LEU A 71 7.37 6.51 -11.97
N ASP A 72 8.63 6.06 -11.90
CA ASP A 72 9.36 5.58 -13.08
C ASP A 72 8.60 4.45 -13.82
N GLU A 73 8.84 4.31 -15.12
CA GLU A 73 8.12 3.36 -15.98
C GLU A 73 8.18 1.91 -15.47
N SER A 74 9.34 1.46 -14.98
CA SER A 74 9.52 0.09 -14.49
C SER A 74 8.68 -0.17 -13.23
N LEU A 75 8.69 0.80 -12.32
CA LEU A 75 7.92 0.71 -11.08
C LEU A 75 6.41 0.86 -11.33
N MET A 76 6.00 1.79 -12.19
CA MET A 76 4.61 1.93 -12.63
C MET A 76 4.09 0.62 -13.25
N MET A 77 4.86 -0.01 -14.14
CA MET A 77 4.47 -1.27 -14.79
C MET A 77 4.33 -2.44 -13.82
N THR A 78 5.02 -2.41 -12.67
CA THR A 78 4.86 -3.39 -11.59
C THR A 78 3.44 -3.36 -11.00
N PHE A 79 2.79 -2.20 -11.01
CA PHE A 79 1.46 -1.98 -10.42
C PHE A 79 0.34 -1.88 -11.46
N ALA A 80 0.64 -1.61 -12.73
CA ALA A 80 -0.35 -1.29 -13.77
C ALA A 80 -1.50 -2.30 -13.90
N THR A 81 -1.30 -3.57 -13.58
CA THR A 81 -2.32 -4.63 -13.63
C THR A 81 -2.85 -5.07 -12.26
N THR A 82 -2.31 -4.53 -11.17
CA THR A 82 -2.64 -4.92 -9.78
C THR A 82 -3.25 -3.78 -8.97
N ILE A 83 -3.25 -2.54 -9.46
CA ILE A 83 -3.94 -1.42 -8.79
C ILE A 83 -5.45 -1.69 -8.66
N PRO A 84 -6.07 -1.28 -7.53
CA PRO A 84 -5.45 -0.64 -6.37
C PRO A 84 -4.65 -1.63 -5.50
N VAL A 85 -3.54 -1.15 -4.91
CA VAL A 85 -2.69 -1.93 -3.98
C VAL A 85 -2.58 -1.21 -2.64
N ILE A 86 -2.72 -1.93 -1.53
CA ILE A 86 -2.39 -1.44 -0.19
C ILE A 86 -0.96 -1.86 0.14
N LEU A 87 -0.11 -0.88 0.46
CA LEU A 87 1.26 -1.12 0.93
C LEU A 87 1.43 -0.53 2.32
N THR A 88 1.44 -1.39 3.32
CA THR A 88 1.78 -1.04 4.71
C THR A 88 3.31 -1.04 4.88
N PRO A 89 3.85 -0.65 6.05
CA PRO A 89 5.28 -0.76 6.31
C PRO A 89 5.87 -2.16 6.14
N THR A 90 5.07 -3.22 6.31
CA THR A 90 5.54 -4.61 6.38
C THR A 90 4.77 -5.59 5.51
N LYS A 91 3.67 -5.17 4.86
CA LYS A 91 2.78 -6.03 4.07
C LYS A 91 2.27 -5.32 2.82
N ARG A 92 2.08 -6.10 1.76
CA ARG A 92 1.39 -5.71 0.52
C ARG A 92 0.09 -6.51 0.36
N LEU A 93 -0.95 -5.85 -0.12
CA LEU A 93 -2.23 -6.47 -0.45
C LEU A 93 -2.72 -5.93 -1.80
N ASP A 94 -2.80 -6.82 -2.78
CA ASP A 94 -3.27 -6.50 -4.13
C ASP A 94 -4.78 -6.67 -4.21
N TYR A 95 -5.44 -5.91 -5.08
CA TYR A 95 -6.84 -6.14 -5.40
C TYR A 95 -7.06 -7.55 -5.99
N PRO A 96 -8.20 -8.23 -5.72
CA PRO A 96 -9.34 -7.81 -4.90
C PRO A 96 -9.13 -8.00 -3.39
N PHE A 97 -9.66 -7.08 -2.60
CA PHE A 97 -9.70 -7.17 -1.13
C PHE A 97 -11.00 -6.62 -0.54
N SER A 98 -11.29 -7.05 0.68
CA SER A 98 -12.43 -6.65 1.52
C SER A 98 -11.96 -5.95 2.80
N VAL A 99 -12.89 -5.41 3.58
CA VAL A 99 -12.59 -4.85 4.92
C VAL A 99 -11.96 -5.89 5.85
N MET A 100 -12.33 -7.17 5.70
CA MET A 100 -11.78 -8.25 6.52
C MET A 100 -10.30 -8.52 6.19
N ASP A 101 -9.91 -8.36 4.92
CA ASP A 101 -8.51 -8.46 4.49
C ASP A 101 -7.67 -7.30 5.03
N LEU A 102 -8.22 -6.07 5.04
CA LEU A 102 -7.58 -4.92 5.68
C LEU A 102 -7.34 -5.17 7.18
N GLN A 103 -8.29 -5.81 7.86
CA GLN A 103 -8.12 -6.18 9.27
C GLN A 103 -6.97 -7.17 9.48
N GLN A 104 -6.73 -8.10 8.55
CA GLN A 104 -5.59 -9.03 8.62
C GLN A 104 -4.23 -8.34 8.43
N LEU A 105 -4.20 -7.11 7.91
CA LEU A 105 -2.94 -6.35 7.82
C LEU A 105 -2.45 -5.91 9.19
N LEU A 106 -3.34 -5.68 10.16
CA LEU A 106 -2.99 -5.26 11.52
C LEU A 106 -2.38 -6.36 12.39
N THR A 107 -2.57 -7.63 12.04
CA THR A 107 -2.06 -8.74 12.86
C THR A 107 -0.55 -8.88 12.65
N PRO A 108 0.28 -8.88 13.71
CA PRO A 108 1.69 -9.23 13.58
C PRO A 108 1.82 -10.64 13.01
N GLN A 109 2.65 -10.82 11.98
CA GLN A 109 3.00 -12.15 11.48
C GLN A 109 3.77 -12.86 12.60
N SER A 110 3.18 -13.92 13.16
CA SER A 110 3.78 -14.72 14.25
C SER A 110 4.90 -15.62 13.75
#